data_AF-A0A6C0EKM8-F1
#
_entry.id   AF-A0A6C0EKM8-F1
#
_cell.length_a   1.000
_cell.length_b   1.000
_cell.length_c   1.000
_cell.angle_alpha   90.00
_cell.angle_beta   90.00
_cell.angle_gamma   90.00
#
_symmetry.space_group_name_H-M   'P 1'
#
loop_
_entity.id
_entity.type
_entity.pdbx_description
1 polymer ?
#
loop_
_entity_poly.entity_id
_entity_poly.type
_entity_poly.pdbx_seq_one_letter_code
_entity_poly.pdbx_strand_id
1 'polypeptide(L)'
;MEYYVVLVIIAVIVLICLLTYIGMNMNSSTTVAAFPPDRLVCPDYWTQDARGYCVAGTKNLGNFRAGYSFSPSAISSTAMTSICAQKNWATTGNVVWTGVDNYNHC
;
A
#
# COMPACT_ATOMS: atom_id res chain seq x y z
N MET A 1 22.91 50.47 21.66
CA MET A 1 22.06 49.26 21.60
C MET A 1 22.16 48.61 22.94
N GLU A 2 21.06 48.58 23.67
CA GLU A 2 21.02 48.00 25.01
C GLU A 2 21.17 46.48 24.94
N TYR A 3 21.93 45.88 25.86
CA TYR A 3 22.31 44.45 25.86
C TYR A 3 21.10 43.50 25.75
N TYR A 4 19.91 43.91 26.20
CA TYR A 4 18.69 43.11 26.08
C TYR A 4 18.25 42.88 24.62
N VAL A 5 18.48 43.85 23.72
CA VAL A 5 18.12 43.70 22.30
C VAL A 5 18.97 42.63 21.64
N VAL A 6 20.26 42.57 22.00
CA VAL A 6 21.20 41.56 21.47
C VAL A 6 20.79 40.16 21.94
N LEU A 7 20.43 40.00 23.21
CA LEU A 7 19.98 38.72 23.78
C LEU A 7 18.69 38.22 23.11
N VAL A 8 17.73 39.10 22.85
CA VAL A 8 16.47 38.75 22.19
C VAL A 8 16.71 38.30 20.75
N ILE A 9 17.59 38.97 20.00
CA ILE A 9 17.92 38.58 18.62
C ILE A 9 18.55 37.19 18.58
N ILE A 10 19.49 36.90 19.47
CA ILE A 10 20.15 35.59 19.54
C ILE A 10 19.13 34.50 19.87
N ALA A 11 18.25 34.73 20.85
CA ALA A 11 17.23 33.76 21.23
C ALA A 11 16.27 33.41 20.08
N VAL A 12 15.87 34.39 19.26
CA VAL A 12 15.01 34.17 18.09
C VAL A 12 15.72 33.37 17.00
N ILE A 13 17.00 33.65 16.73
CA ILE A 13 17.79 32.89 15.76
C ILE A 13 17.90 31.42 16.19
N VAL A 14 18.21 31.16 17.46
CA VAL A 14 18.29 29.81 18.03
C VAL A 14 16.96 29.08 17.90
N LEU A 15 15.84 29.77 18.20
CA LEU A 15 14.50 29.21 18.07
C LEU A 15 14.18 28.80 16.62
N ILE A 16 14.50 29.66 15.64
CA ILE A 16 14.28 29.37 14.21
C ILE A 16 15.11 28.16 13.76
N CYS A 17 16.37 28.05 14.19
CA CYS A 17 17.23 26.90 13.88
C CYS A 17 16.69 25.58 14.45
N LEU A 18 16.17 25.58 15.68
CA LEU A 18 15.57 24.39 16.29
C LEU A 18 14.29 23.96 15.56
N LEU A 19 13.41 24.90 15.22
CA LEU A 19 12.16 24.60 14.52
C LEU A 19 12.39 24.10 13.09
N THR A 20 13.37 24.67 12.38
CA THR A 20 13.75 24.18 11.03
C THR A 20 14.37 22.78 11.09
N TYR A 21 15.20 22.48 12.09
CA TYR A 21 15.75 21.14 12.27
C TYR A 21 14.66 20.08 12.48
N ILE A 22 13.69 20.35 13.36
CA ILE A 22 12.55 19.45 13.61
C ILE A 22 11.68 19.34 12.35
N GLY A 23 11.41 20.46 11.67
CA GLY A 23 10.61 20.49 10.44
C GLY A 23 11.18 19.66 9.30
N MET A 24 12.51 19.68 9.11
CA MET A 24 13.17 18.84 8.11
C MET A 24 13.08 17.35 8.44
N ASN A 25 13.21 16.98 9.71
CA ASN A 25 13.11 15.57 10.15
C ASN A 25 11.68 15.02 10.06
N MET A 26 10.66 15.88 10.11
CA MET A 26 9.26 15.47 10.00
C MET A 26 8.83 15.19 8.55
N ASN A 27 9.66 15.47 7.55
CA ASN A 27 9.34 15.31 6.13
C ASN A 27 9.73 13.94 5.54
N SER A 28 9.90 12.90 6.37
CA SER A 28 10.43 11.60 5.91
C SER A 28 9.48 10.40 5.98
N SER A 29 8.18 10.60 6.18
CA SER A 29 7.23 9.47 6.22
C SER A 29 5.88 9.78 5.57
N THR A 30 5.84 9.92 4.25
CA THR A 30 4.63 9.61 3.47
C THR A 30 4.51 8.12 3.17
N THR A 31 5.38 7.28 3.74
CA THR A 31 5.21 5.83 3.72
C THR A 31 4.19 5.46 4.79
N VAL A 32 2.91 5.73 4.50
CA VAL A 32 1.82 4.94 5.08
C VAL A 32 2.29 3.49 5.02
N ALA A 33 2.41 2.81 6.16
CA ALA A 33 2.81 1.40 6.14
C ALA A 33 1.89 0.67 5.15
N ALA A 34 2.48 -0.14 4.26
CA ALA A 34 1.71 -0.86 3.26
C ALA A 34 0.70 -1.76 3.97
N PHE A 35 -0.58 -1.49 3.74
CA PHE A 35 -1.66 -2.25 4.36
C PHE A 35 -2.28 -3.19 3.33
N PRO A 36 -2.60 -4.44 3.72
CA PRO A 36 -2.26 -5.12 4.97
C PRO A 36 -0.85 -5.77 4.97
N PRO A 37 -0.26 -6.04 6.14
CA PRO A 37 1.05 -6.71 6.26
C PRO A 37 1.01 -8.18 5.80
N ASP A 38 -0.12 -8.85 6.03
CA ASP A 38 -0.40 -10.19 5.55
C ASP A 38 -1.49 -10.14 4.49
N ARG A 39 -1.23 -10.81 3.37
CA ARG A 39 -2.19 -10.93 2.26
C ARG A 39 -2.43 -12.39 1.94
N LEU A 40 -3.65 -12.71 1.57
CA LEU A 40 -3.98 -14.04 1.09
C LEU A 40 -3.39 -14.24 -0.31
N VAL A 41 -2.90 -15.44 -0.59
CA VAL A 41 -2.33 -15.80 -1.91
C VAL A 41 -3.42 -15.89 -2.98
N CYS A 42 -4.65 -16.19 -2.58
CA CYS A 42 -5.81 -16.32 -3.44
C CYS A 42 -6.95 -15.38 -2.99
N PRO A 43 -7.89 -15.07 -3.91
CA PRO A 43 -9.11 -14.34 -3.55
C PRO A 43 -9.91 -15.05 -2.45
N ASP A 44 -10.74 -14.30 -1.73
CA ASP A 44 -11.50 -14.85 -0.63
C ASP A 44 -12.45 -15.96 -1.12
N TYR A 45 -12.52 -17.09 -0.39
CA TYR A 45 -13.29 -18.29 -0.76
C TYR A 45 -12.76 -19.09 -1.97
N TRP A 46 -11.59 -18.76 -2.49
CA TRP A 46 -10.93 -19.54 -3.55
C TRP A 46 -9.91 -20.49 -2.93
N THR A 47 -9.71 -21.65 -3.55
CA THR A 47 -8.80 -22.69 -3.06
C THR A 47 -7.55 -22.75 -3.90
N GLN A 48 -6.39 -22.88 -3.25
CA GLN A 48 -5.12 -23.08 -3.96
C GLN A 48 -4.90 -24.56 -4.30
N ASP A 49 -4.53 -24.85 -5.54
CA ASP A 49 -4.15 -26.20 -5.96
C ASP A 49 -2.67 -26.51 -5.61
N ALA A 50 -2.26 -27.78 -5.81
CA ALA A 50 -0.87 -28.21 -5.57
C ALA A 50 0.17 -27.54 -6.48
N ARG A 51 -0.27 -26.85 -7.55
CA ARG A 51 0.58 -26.10 -8.48
C ARG A 51 0.66 -24.61 -8.14
N GLY A 52 -0.06 -24.15 -7.12
CA GLY A 52 -0.11 -22.76 -6.69
C GLY A 52 -1.17 -21.90 -7.41
N TYR A 53 -2.04 -22.49 -8.23
CA TYR A 53 -3.14 -21.80 -8.90
C TYR A 53 -4.32 -21.61 -7.95
N CYS A 54 -5.00 -20.48 -8.08
CA CYS A 54 -6.23 -20.20 -7.36
C CYS A 54 -7.41 -20.68 -8.20
N VAL A 55 -8.24 -21.55 -7.62
CA VAL A 55 -9.42 -22.13 -8.26
C VAL A 55 -10.68 -21.56 -7.62
N ALA A 56 -11.58 -21.06 -8.45
CA ALA A 56 -12.85 -20.48 -8.04
C ALA A 56 -13.84 -21.57 -7.60
N GLY A 57 -14.37 -21.42 -6.38
CA GLY A 57 -15.47 -22.23 -5.87
C GLY A 57 -16.84 -21.71 -6.38
N THR A 58 -17.81 -21.61 -5.47
CA THR A 58 -19.16 -21.09 -5.77
C THR A 58 -19.44 -19.71 -5.18
N LYS A 59 -18.50 -19.16 -4.40
CA LYS A 59 -18.60 -17.87 -3.72
C LYS A 59 -17.54 -16.92 -4.26
N ASN A 60 -17.80 -15.62 -4.14
CA ASN A 60 -16.88 -14.56 -4.57
C ASN A 60 -16.40 -14.73 -6.02
N LEU A 61 -17.35 -15.04 -6.91
CA LEU A 61 -17.08 -15.33 -8.32
C LEU A 61 -16.95 -14.05 -9.14
N GLY A 62 -17.61 -12.98 -8.74
CA GLY A 62 -17.67 -11.75 -9.52
C GLY A 62 -18.15 -12.03 -10.94
N ASN A 63 -17.30 -11.70 -11.91
CA ASN A 63 -17.52 -11.93 -13.33
C ASN A 63 -17.03 -13.31 -13.83
N PHE A 64 -16.42 -14.12 -12.96
CA PHE A 64 -15.90 -15.44 -13.28
C PHE A 64 -16.91 -16.56 -13.01
N ARG A 65 -16.59 -17.77 -13.49
CA ARG A 65 -17.40 -18.97 -13.30
C ARG A 65 -16.74 -19.94 -12.33
N ALA A 66 -17.53 -20.78 -11.67
CA ALA A 66 -17.01 -21.85 -10.83
C ALA A 66 -16.08 -22.76 -11.64
N GLY A 67 -14.92 -23.11 -11.06
CA GLY A 67 -13.86 -23.85 -11.73
C GLY A 67 -12.89 -23.01 -12.56
N TYR A 68 -13.08 -21.69 -12.65
CA TYR A 68 -12.06 -20.81 -13.21
C TYR A 68 -10.78 -20.90 -12.38
N SER A 69 -9.63 -21.02 -13.04
CA SER A 69 -8.33 -21.09 -12.37
C SER A 69 -7.30 -20.17 -13.03
N PHE A 70 -6.47 -19.56 -12.20
CA PHE A 70 -5.38 -18.70 -12.65
C PHE A 70 -4.20 -18.78 -11.68
N SER A 71 -3.02 -18.40 -12.15
CA SER A 71 -1.84 -18.23 -11.30
C SER A 71 -1.72 -16.76 -10.87
N PRO A 72 -1.70 -16.44 -9.56
CA PRO A 72 -1.50 -15.07 -9.06
C PRO A 72 -0.26 -14.37 -9.58
N SER A 73 0.83 -15.12 -9.77
CA SER A 73 2.10 -14.58 -10.28
C SER A 73 2.06 -14.28 -11.78
N ALA A 74 1.10 -14.86 -12.52
CA ALA A 74 0.91 -14.54 -13.93
C ALA A 74 0.18 -13.20 -14.14
N ILE A 75 -0.50 -12.68 -13.11
CA ILE A 75 -1.08 -11.34 -13.15
C ILE A 75 0.05 -10.32 -12.96
N SER A 76 0.56 -9.82 -14.07
CA SER A 76 1.55 -8.74 -14.11
C SER A 76 1.22 -7.77 -15.23
N SER A 77 1.63 -6.51 -15.06
CA SER A 77 1.57 -5.52 -16.13
C SER A 77 2.89 -4.76 -16.17
N THR A 78 3.36 -4.43 -17.37
CA THR A 78 4.66 -3.75 -17.57
C THR A 78 4.75 -2.39 -16.87
N ALA A 79 3.60 -1.79 -16.53
CA ALA A 79 3.50 -0.46 -15.95
C ALA A 79 3.16 -0.46 -14.44
N MET A 80 2.97 -1.62 -13.80
CA MET A 80 2.55 -1.69 -12.40
C MET A 80 3.35 -2.72 -11.61
N THR A 81 3.37 -2.55 -10.29
CA THR A 81 3.83 -3.63 -9.40
C THR A 81 2.89 -4.84 -9.50
N SER A 82 3.39 -6.03 -9.18
CA SER A 82 2.60 -7.26 -9.22
C SER A 82 1.32 -7.18 -8.39
N ILE A 83 1.37 -6.55 -7.21
CA ILE A 83 0.20 -6.37 -6.32
C ILE A 83 -0.83 -5.42 -6.97
N CYS A 84 -0.39 -4.38 -7.66
CA CYS A 84 -1.30 -3.45 -8.34
C CYS A 84 -1.95 -4.03 -9.58
N ALA A 85 -1.23 -4.87 -10.32
CA ALA A 85 -1.81 -5.66 -11.39
C ALA A 85 -2.87 -6.63 -10.85
N GLN A 86 -2.59 -7.29 -9.71
CA GLN A 86 -3.54 -8.16 -9.02
C GLN A 86 -4.78 -7.39 -8.52
N LYS A 87 -4.60 -6.18 -7.96
CA LYS A 87 -5.70 -5.29 -7.55
C LYS A 87 -6.59 -4.90 -8.73
N ASN A 88 -5.99 -4.53 -9.85
CA ASN A 88 -6.73 -4.18 -11.06
C ASN A 88 -7.49 -5.40 -11.60
N TRP A 89 -6.85 -6.57 -11.62
CA TRP A 89 -7.51 -7.83 -12.00
C TRP A 89 -8.69 -8.15 -11.10
N ALA A 90 -8.54 -8.04 -9.77
CA ALA A 90 -9.61 -8.28 -8.80
C ALA A 90 -10.78 -7.30 -8.99
N THR A 91 -10.46 -6.01 -9.20
CA THR A 91 -11.45 -4.95 -9.45
C THR A 91 -12.21 -5.16 -10.76
N THR A 92 -11.51 -5.51 -11.84
CA THR A 92 -12.11 -5.82 -13.15
C THR A 92 -12.96 -7.10 -13.09
N GLY A 93 -12.49 -8.08 -12.32
CA GLY A 93 -13.18 -9.34 -12.06
C GLY A 93 -14.34 -9.23 -11.08
N ASN A 94 -14.51 -8.10 -10.39
CA ASN A 94 -15.46 -7.90 -9.29
C ASN A 94 -15.36 -9.01 -8.23
N VAL A 95 -14.13 -9.35 -7.84
CA VAL A 95 -13.84 -10.35 -6.81
C VAL A 95 -13.15 -9.67 -5.63
N VAL A 96 -13.54 -10.08 -4.43
CA VAL A 96 -12.92 -9.62 -3.18
C VAL A 96 -11.63 -10.40 -2.96
N TRP A 97 -10.54 -9.70 -2.69
CA TRP A 97 -9.25 -10.34 -2.43
C TRP A 97 -8.56 -9.61 -1.31
N THR A 98 -8.87 -10.05 -0.08
CA THR A 98 -8.34 -9.45 1.14
C THR A 98 -6.81 -9.33 1.08
N GLY A 99 -6.35 -8.08 1.09
CA GLY A 99 -4.96 -7.68 1.06
C GLY A 99 -4.37 -7.34 -0.29
N VAL A 100 -5.18 -7.40 -1.34
CA VAL A 100 -4.86 -6.95 -2.68
C VAL A 100 -5.83 -5.86 -3.13
N ASP A 101 -7.13 -6.05 -2.91
CA ASP A 101 -8.18 -5.09 -3.28
C ASP A 101 -8.09 -3.76 -2.51
N ASN A 102 -7.72 -3.83 -1.23
CA ASN A 102 -7.56 -2.69 -0.33
C ASN A 102 -6.12 -2.16 -0.24
N TYR A 103 -5.21 -2.65 -1.09
CA TYR A 103 -3.81 -2.22 -1.09
C TYR A 103 -3.70 -0.75 -1.49
N ASN A 104 -2.97 0.03 -0.67
CA ASN A 104 -2.90 1.49 -0.73
C ASN A 104 -1.60 2.04 -1.37
N HIS A 105 -0.73 1.17 -1.91
CA HIS A 105 0.49 1.56 -2.63
C HIS A 105 0.44 1.20 -4.12
N CYS A 106 -0.77 1.35 -4.68
CA CYS A 106 -1.02 1.58 -6.09
C CYS A 106 -1.43 3.04 -6.25
#